data_AF-A0A3P9MWE8-F1
#
_entry.id   AF-A0A3P9MWE8-F1
#
_cell.length_a   1.000
_cell.length_b   1.000
_cell.length_c   1.000
_cell.angle_alpha   90.00
_cell.angle_beta   90.00
_cell.angle_gamma   90.00
#
_symmetry.space_group_name_H-M   'P 1'
#
loop_
_entity.id
_entity.type
_entity.pdbx_description
1 polymer ?
#
loop_
_entity_poly.entity_id
_entity_poly.type
_entity_poly.pdbx_seq_one_letter_code
_entity_poly.pdbx_strand_id
1 'polypeptide(L)'
;MKRSRSKASGTAGREFVFEFKAGKNICVLRVPLQLPVQLNIRDLHGRLMLLHKIPCYIEDELKAALSAFMEEQSGLDFDREAELALQRLACGAVDVNQLTSAWAASYAQTSLEHARPEEPSWDEDFADVYHELIHSPASDTLLNLEHSYFVSVSELISERDVELSKLQERQAAEMDKVMHELGNTLSDHDVNAVASQHFDAQQVLENRWASELKQVTAIQKQEYQDWVIKLHQDLQKSNNSSKINEEIKVQPGRLAEAADGGCRPFEEQPLLEESFTIHLGAQLKTMHNLRLVRADVLDFCKHRRHSSSGAKLRRLQTALSLYSSSLCGLVLLVDNRVNSYSGIKRDFATVAKECTDFHFLSLEQQLEEVQQAVLYARAQRCSKQKQPAENQKNGGDDKSKTAERNPSNILPGEFYISRHSNLSEVHVVFHLCVDDNLRSGSITARDPAIMGLRNILKVCCTHDVTTVTVPLLLVHDMSEEMTIPWCLKRAELVFKCVKGFMMEMASWDGGISRTVQFLVPKSISEEMFYQLSNMLPQIFRVSSTLTLTSKH
;
A
#
# COMPACT_ATOMS: atom_id res chain seq x y z
N MET A 1 -11.99 -22.70 -35.72
CA MET A 1 -12.53 -21.44 -36.28
C MET A 1 -12.95 -21.64 -37.74
N LYS A 2 -14.24 -21.86 -38.01
CA LYS A 2 -14.81 -21.69 -39.35
C LYS A 2 -15.14 -20.20 -39.49
N ARG A 3 -14.42 -19.47 -40.37
CA ARG A 3 -14.78 -18.09 -40.75
C ARG A 3 -16.20 -18.11 -41.30
N SER A 4 -17.19 -17.71 -40.50
CA SER A 4 -18.53 -17.46 -41.01
C SER A 4 -18.43 -16.24 -41.92
N ARG A 5 -18.55 -16.49 -43.23
CA ARG A 5 -18.78 -15.45 -44.22
C ARG A 5 -20.13 -14.80 -43.90
N SER A 6 -20.12 -13.75 -43.09
CA SER A 6 -21.19 -12.76 -43.14
C SER A 6 -21.23 -12.24 -44.58
N LYS A 7 -22.40 -12.37 -45.23
CA LYS A 7 -22.63 -11.83 -46.57
C LYS A 7 -22.35 -10.33 -46.52
N ALA A 8 -21.24 -9.91 -47.14
CA ALA A 8 -20.95 -8.51 -47.38
C ALA A 8 -22.15 -7.89 -48.13
N SER A 9 -22.84 -7.01 -47.43
CA SER A 9 -23.99 -6.26 -47.93
C SER A 9 -23.46 -5.22 -48.91
N GLY A 10 -23.53 -5.53 -50.21
CA GLY A 10 -23.38 -4.57 -51.30
C GLY A 10 -21.96 -4.37 -51.82
N THR A 11 -21.49 -5.28 -52.68
CA THR A 11 -20.34 -5.00 -53.56
C THR A 11 -20.75 -3.96 -54.59
N ALA A 12 -20.61 -2.68 -54.25
CA ALA A 12 -20.74 -1.58 -55.20
C ALA A 12 -19.47 -1.53 -56.06
N GLY A 13 -19.60 -1.76 -57.37
CA GLY A 13 -18.52 -1.51 -58.31
C GLY A 13 -18.30 -0.01 -58.41
N ARG A 14 -17.16 0.50 -57.90
CA ARG A 14 -16.77 1.91 -58.02
C ARG A 14 -15.65 2.05 -59.03
N GLU A 15 -15.72 3.07 -59.87
CA GLU A 15 -14.74 3.30 -60.94
C GLU A 15 -13.58 4.14 -60.40
N PHE A 16 -12.39 3.57 -60.35
CA PHE A 16 -11.15 4.30 -60.11
C PHE A 16 -10.70 4.98 -61.41
N VAL A 17 -10.54 6.30 -61.37
CA VAL A 17 -10.10 7.11 -62.50
C VAL A 17 -8.78 7.77 -62.16
N PHE A 18 -7.75 7.54 -62.96
CA PHE A 18 -6.43 8.11 -62.78
C PHE A 18 -5.91 8.71 -64.09
N GLU A 19 -5.64 10.01 -64.08
CA GLU A 19 -5.16 10.74 -65.26
C GLU A 19 -3.66 10.97 -65.17
N PHE A 20 -2.94 10.68 -66.24
CA PHE A 20 -1.49 10.88 -66.31
C PHE A 20 -1.02 11.37 -67.68
N LYS A 21 0.15 12.02 -67.72
CA LYS A 21 0.73 12.54 -68.96
C LYS A 21 1.80 11.58 -69.51
N ALA A 22 1.66 11.23 -70.79
CA ALA A 22 2.66 10.50 -71.56
C ALA A 22 3.15 11.39 -72.71
N GLY A 23 4.22 12.15 -72.46
CA GLY A 23 4.73 13.15 -73.40
C GLY A 23 3.75 14.30 -73.62
N LYS A 24 3.23 14.47 -74.85
CA LYS A 24 2.23 15.50 -75.20
C LYS A 24 0.77 15.04 -75.02
N ASN A 25 0.54 13.77 -74.69
CA ASN A 25 -0.78 13.18 -74.59
C ASN A 25 -1.21 13.01 -73.11
N ILE A 26 -2.47 13.27 -72.82
CA ILE A 26 -3.10 12.98 -71.52
C ILE A 26 -3.81 11.63 -71.66
N CYS A 27 -3.44 10.67 -70.82
CA CYS A 27 -4.01 9.32 -70.78
C CYS A 27 -4.84 9.19 -69.49
N VAL A 28 -5.99 8.52 -69.59
CA VAL A 28 -6.89 8.28 -68.46
C VAL A 28 -7.04 6.77 -68.26
N LEU A 29 -6.63 6.29 -67.10
CA LEU A 29 -6.84 4.92 -66.65
C LEU A 29 -8.18 4.85 -65.91
N ARG A 30 -9.08 3.97 -66.38
CA ARG A 30 -10.36 3.70 -65.72
C ARG A 30 -10.45 2.23 -65.34
N VAL A 31 -10.64 1.96 -64.05
CA VAL A 31 -10.66 0.61 -63.51
C VAL A 31 -11.87 0.42 -62.60
N PRO A 32 -12.79 -0.50 -62.90
CA PRO A 32 -13.84 -0.86 -61.96
C PRO A 32 -13.27 -1.69 -60.80
N LEU A 33 -13.39 -1.18 -59.57
CA LEU A 33 -12.96 -1.85 -58.35
C LEU A 33 -14.19 -2.29 -57.53
N GLN A 34 -14.13 -3.51 -56.99
CA GLN A 34 -15.12 -4.01 -56.06
C GLN A 34 -14.63 -3.75 -54.63
N LEU A 35 -15.35 -2.89 -53.90
CA LEU A 35 -15.07 -2.59 -52.50
C LEU A 35 -15.97 -3.43 -51.57
N PRO A 36 -15.46 -3.86 -50.40
CA PRO A 36 -14.08 -3.75 -49.94
C PRO A 36 -13.16 -4.73 -50.69
N VAL A 37 -11.99 -4.24 -51.14
CA VAL A 37 -11.02 -5.06 -51.89
C VAL A 37 -10.37 -6.05 -50.93
N GLN A 38 -10.66 -7.35 -51.06
CA GLN A 38 -10.04 -8.41 -50.25
C GLN A 38 -8.57 -8.70 -50.62
N LEU A 39 -8.02 -7.99 -51.60
CA LEU A 39 -6.65 -8.17 -52.11
C LEU A 39 -5.71 -7.09 -51.57
N ASN A 40 -4.44 -7.45 -51.45
CA ASN A 40 -3.38 -6.52 -51.08
C ASN A 40 -3.26 -5.40 -52.15
N ILE A 41 -3.22 -4.15 -51.71
CA ILE A 41 -3.12 -2.95 -52.56
C ILE A 41 -1.89 -3.03 -53.49
N ARG A 42 -0.79 -3.62 -52.99
CA ARG A 42 0.44 -3.83 -53.76
C ARG A 42 0.25 -4.79 -54.94
N ASP A 43 -0.55 -5.83 -54.75
CA ASP A 43 -0.82 -6.82 -55.80
C ASP A 43 -1.76 -6.25 -56.85
N LEU A 44 -2.75 -5.44 -56.43
CA LEU A 44 -3.64 -4.73 -57.35
C LEU A 44 -2.88 -3.70 -58.18
N HIS A 45 -2.03 -2.89 -57.54
CA HIS A 45 -1.14 -1.94 -58.21
C HIS A 45 -0.23 -2.61 -59.24
N GLY A 46 0.44 -3.72 -58.86
CA GLY A 46 1.29 -4.47 -59.78
C GLY A 46 0.52 -5.06 -60.97
N ARG A 47 -0.71 -5.53 -60.76
CA ARG A 47 -1.58 -6.01 -61.85
C ARG A 47 -1.99 -4.89 -62.80
N LEU A 48 -2.31 -3.70 -62.28
CA LEU A 48 -2.66 -2.54 -63.10
C LEU A 48 -1.50 -2.04 -63.96
N MET A 49 -0.30 -1.99 -63.37
CA MET A 49 0.94 -1.67 -64.10
C MET A 49 1.18 -2.63 -65.27
N LEU A 50 1.01 -3.94 -65.03
CA LEU A 50 1.30 -4.99 -66.02
C LEU A 50 0.22 -5.10 -67.12
N LEU A 51 -1.06 -5.01 -66.75
CA LEU A 51 -2.19 -5.13 -67.69
C LEU A 51 -2.30 -3.93 -68.64
N HIS A 52 -2.07 -2.71 -68.12
CA HIS A 52 -2.24 -1.48 -68.90
C HIS A 52 -0.92 -0.94 -69.49
N LYS A 53 0.21 -1.65 -69.31
CA LYS A 53 1.54 -1.25 -69.78
C LYS A 53 1.89 0.21 -69.42
N ILE A 54 1.63 0.56 -68.17
CA ILE A 54 1.80 1.94 -67.67
C ILE A 54 3.30 2.24 -67.53
N PRO A 55 3.79 3.43 -67.96
CA PRO A 55 5.19 3.79 -67.79
C PRO A 55 5.64 3.81 -66.31
N CYS A 56 6.85 3.31 -66.04
CA CYS A 56 7.38 3.18 -64.67
C CYS A 56 7.54 4.51 -63.92
N TYR A 57 7.68 5.65 -64.61
CA TYR A 57 7.81 6.96 -63.95
C TYR A 57 6.52 7.42 -63.25
N ILE A 58 5.38 6.76 -63.48
CA ILE A 58 4.06 7.08 -62.91
C ILE A 58 3.70 6.10 -61.79
N GLU A 59 4.55 5.10 -61.55
CA GLU A 59 4.27 4.00 -60.65
C GLU A 59 3.96 4.46 -59.22
N ASP A 60 4.75 5.41 -58.71
CA ASP A 60 4.59 5.96 -57.36
C ASP A 60 3.34 6.84 -57.24
N GLU A 61 3.03 7.66 -58.25
CA GLU A 61 1.83 8.50 -58.29
C GLU A 61 0.55 7.65 -58.37
N LEU A 62 0.55 6.62 -59.22
CA LEU A 62 -0.56 5.68 -59.35
C LEU A 62 -0.80 4.92 -58.04
N LYS A 63 0.28 4.49 -57.37
CA LYS A 63 0.19 3.80 -56.08
C LYS A 63 -0.39 4.70 -54.99
N ALA A 64 0.07 5.95 -54.91
CA ALA A 64 -0.43 6.92 -53.95
C ALA A 64 -1.92 7.23 -54.20
N ALA A 65 -2.31 7.48 -55.47
CA ALA A 65 -3.69 7.74 -55.84
C ALA A 65 -4.61 6.54 -55.59
N LEU A 66 -4.15 5.32 -55.87
CA LEU A 66 -4.91 4.09 -55.61
C LEU A 66 -5.11 3.87 -54.11
N SER A 67 -4.06 4.04 -53.29
CA SER A 67 -4.17 3.93 -51.83
C SER A 67 -5.12 4.98 -51.25
N ALA A 68 -4.98 6.24 -51.67
CA ALA A 68 -5.84 7.33 -51.19
C ALA A 68 -7.31 7.11 -51.56
N PHE A 69 -7.58 6.69 -52.80
CA PHE A 69 -8.94 6.33 -53.23
C PHE A 69 -9.50 5.16 -52.40
N MET A 70 -8.69 4.14 -52.14
CA MET A 70 -9.14 3.02 -51.32
C MET A 70 -9.42 3.42 -49.88
N GLU A 71 -8.57 4.24 -49.26
CA GLU A 71 -8.79 4.73 -47.90
C GLU A 71 -10.06 5.59 -47.80
N GLU A 72 -10.24 6.53 -48.73
CA GLU A 72 -11.41 7.42 -48.75
C GLU A 72 -12.71 6.63 -48.98
N GLN A 73 -12.72 5.74 -49.98
CA GLN A 73 -13.93 4.97 -50.29
C GLN A 73 -14.25 3.94 -49.20
N SER A 74 -13.24 3.32 -48.58
CA SER A 74 -13.45 2.43 -47.44
C SER A 74 -13.94 3.20 -46.22
N GLY A 75 -13.40 4.39 -45.97
CA GLY A 75 -13.87 5.30 -44.92
C GLY A 75 -15.35 5.63 -45.06
N LEU A 76 -15.77 6.04 -46.27
CA LEU A 76 -17.18 6.31 -46.57
C LEU A 76 -18.10 5.09 -46.38
N ASP A 77 -17.63 3.89 -46.73
CA ASP A 77 -18.40 2.66 -46.52
C ASP A 77 -18.54 2.34 -45.03
N PHE A 78 -17.46 2.49 -44.24
CA PHE A 78 -17.50 2.32 -42.79
C PHE A 78 -18.39 3.38 -42.11
N ASP A 79 -18.31 4.64 -42.54
CA ASP A 79 -19.16 5.72 -42.03
C ASP A 79 -20.63 5.42 -42.31
N ARG A 80 -20.96 4.96 -43.51
CA ARG A 80 -22.34 4.58 -43.87
C ARG A 80 -22.83 3.40 -43.03
N GLU A 81 -22.00 2.38 -42.84
CA GLU A 81 -22.33 1.23 -41.99
C GLU A 81 -22.52 1.64 -40.52
N ALA A 82 -21.66 2.51 -40.01
CA ALA A 82 -21.76 3.06 -38.67
C ALA A 82 -23.04 3.89 -38.49
N GLU A 83 -23.38 4.74 -39.45
CA GLU A 83 -24.57 5.59 -39.42
C GLU A 83 -25.86 4.73 -39.49
N LEU A 84 -25.87 3.67 -40.31
CA LEU A 84 -26.95 2.69 -40.33
C LEU A 84 -27.07 1.92 -39.01
N ALA A 85 -25.96 1.58 -38.37
CA ALA A 85 -25.96 0.94 -37.05
C ALA A 85 -26.50 1.88 -35.97
N LEU A 86 -26.11 3.15 -35.98
CA LEU A 86 -26.63 4.19 -35.07
C LEU A 86 -28.13 4.43 -35.29
N GLN A 87 -28.60 4.47 -36.53
CA GLN A 87 -30.04 4.58 -36.84
C GLN A 87 -30.82 3.36 -36.34
N ARG A 88 -30.28 2.15 -36.48
CA ARG A 88 -30.91 0.92 -35.93
C ARG A 88 -31.02 0.94 -34.41
N LEU A 89 -30.04 1.53 -33.72
CA LEU A 89 -30.09 1.76 -32.28
C LEU A 89 -31.13 2.83 -31.92
N ALA A 90 -31.17 3.95 -32.65
CA ALA A 90 -32.13 5.04 -32.40
C ALA A 90 -33.60 4.63 -32.64
N CYS A 91 -33.85 3.75 -33.61
CA CYS A 91 -35.20 3.24 -33.89
C CYS A 91 -35.62 2.08 -32.97
N GLY A 92 -34.79 1.66 -32.00
CA GLY A 92 -35.09 0.55 -31.10
C GLY A 92 -35.16 -0.83 -31.79
N ALA A 93 -34.64 -0.94 -33.01
CA ALA A 93 -34.62 -2.19 -33.79
C ALA A 93 -33.61 -3.21 -33.24
N VAL A 94 -32.71 -2.77 -32.36
CA VAL A 94 -31.70 -3.60 -31.71
C VAL A 94 -31.76 -3.38 -30.20
N ASP A 95 -31.89 -4.47 -29.44
CA ASP A 95 -31.89 -4.45 -27.99
C ASP A 95 -30.45 -4.26 -27.46
N VAL A 96 -30.22 -3.11 -26.81
CA VAL A 96 -28.93 -2.74 -26.23
C VAL A 96 -28.46 -3.76 -25.19
N ASN A 97 -29.38 -4.37 -24.44
CA ASN A 97 -29.03 -5.35 -23.40
C ASN A 97 -28.53 -6.66 -24.02
N GLN A 98 -29.11 -7.08 -25.15
CA GLN A 98 -28.64 -8.26 -25.88
C GLN A 98 -27.28 -8.02 -26.53
N LEU A 99 -27.05 -6.86 -27.12
CA LEU A 99 -25.73 -6.48 -27.65
C LEU A 99 -24.68 -6.45 -26.54
N THR A 100 -25.00 -5.83 -25.40
CA THR A 100 -24.11 -5.75 -24.24
C THR A 100 -23.79 -7.15 -23.71
N SER A 101 -24.79 -8.02 -23.63
CA SER A 101 -24.61 -9.41 -23.17
C SER A 101 -23.78 -10.23 -24.15
N ALA A 102 -24.01 -10.07 -25.45
CA ALA A 102 -23.23 -10.74 -26.50
C ALA A 102 -21.78 -10.25 -26.53
N TRP A 103 -21.56 -8.94 -26.33
CA TRP A 103 -20.23 -8.36 -26.25
C TRP A 103 -19.50 -8.79 -24.98
N ALA A 104 -20.18 -8.80 -23.82
CA ALA A 104 -19.65 -9.31 -22.58
C ALA A 104 -19.28 -10.81 -22.68
N ALA A 105 -20.14 -11.62 -23.29
CA ALA A 105 -19.87 -13.04 -23.52
C ALA A 105 -18.67 -13.25 -24.46
N SER A 106 -18.61 -12.50 -25.56
CA SER A 106 -17.48 -12.56 -26.50
C SER A 106 -16.18 -12.11 -25.84
N TYR A 107 -16.22 -11.00 -25.09
CA TYR A 107 -15.08 -10.45 -24.37
C TYR A 107 -14.58 -11.44 -23.31
N ALA A 108 -15.48 -11.99 -22.50
CA ALA A 108 -15.15 -13.00 -21.49
C ALA A 108 -14.50 -14.23 -22.16
N GLN A 109 -15.08 -14.73 -23.25
CA GLN A 109 -14.52 -15.88 -23.96
C GLN A 109 -13.13 -15.60 -24.54
N THR A 110 -12.93 -14.47 -25.24
CA THR A 110 -11.60 -14.12 -25.78
C THR A 110 -10.58 -13.80 -24.71
N SER A 111 -11.01 -13.13 -23.62
CA SER A 111 -10.14 -12.77 -22.51
C SER A 111 -9.72 -14.01 -21.74
N LEU A 112 -10.63 -14.95 -21.46
CA LEU A 112 -10.30 -16.22 -20.83
C LEU A 112 -9.40 -17.12 -21.72
N GLU A 113 -9.58 -17.07 -23.05
CA GLU A 113 -8.74 -17.84 -23.99
C GLU A 113 -7.31 -17.28 -24.13
N HIS A 114 -7.09 -15.99 -23.87
CA HIS A 114 -5.79 -15.31 -24.09
C HIS A 114 -5.15 -14.77 -22.81
N ALA A 115 -5.89 -14.68 -21.71
CA ALA A 115 -5.35 -14.43 -20.39
C ALA A 115 -4.63 -15.69 -19.91
N ARG A 116 -3.52 -15.50 -19.21
CA ARG A 116 -2.97 -16.59 -18.41
C ARG A 116 -4.02 -16.91 -17.33
N PRO A 117 -4.36 -18.19 -17.09
CA PRO A 117 -5.12 -18.53 -15.89
C PRO A 117 -4.39 -17.91 -14.70
N GLU A 118 -5.08 -17.13 -13.88
CA GLU A 118 -4.55 -16.75 -12.57
C GLU A 118 -4.23 -18.06 -11.85
N GLU A 119 -2.95 -18.28 -11.57
CA GLU A 119 -2.54 -19.44 -10.80
C GLU A 119 -3.18 -19.27 -9.42
N PRO A 120 -3.99 -20.23 -8.94
CA PRO A 120 -4.61 -20.13 -7.64
C PRO A 120 -3.50 -19.95 -6.60
N SER A 121 -3.44 -18.75 -6.03
CA SER A 121 -2.49 -18.44 -4.98
C SER A 121 -3.06 -18.97 -3.69
N TRP A 122 -2.32 -19.85 -3.03
CA TRP A 122 -2.69 -20.34 -1.70
C TRP A 122 -2.98 -19.18 -0.72
N ASP A 123 -2.29 -18.05 -0.87
CA ASP A 123 -2.49 -16.85 -0.05
C ASP A 123 -3.86 -16.17 -0.31
N GLU A 124 -4.36 -16.19 -1.55
CA GLU A 124 -5.67 -15.61 -1.90
C GLU A 124 -6.81 -16.52 -1.43
N ASP A 125 -6.68 -17.83 -1.63
CA ASP A 125 -7.62 -18.81 -1.12
C ASP A 125 -7.73 -18.74 0.41
N PHE A 126 -6.60 -18.60 1.12
CA PHE A 126 -6.58 -18.43 2.57
C PHE A 126 -7.23 -17.11 3.01
N ALA A 127 -7.00 -16.02 2.28
CA ALA A 127 -7.58 -14.72 2.57
C ALA A 127 -9.11 -14.75 2.49
N ASP A 128 -9.66 -15.35 1.45
CA ASP A 128 -11.11 -15.49 1.26
C ASP A 128 -11.74 -16.35 2.36
N VAL A 129 -11.11 -17.49 2.67
CA VAL A 129 -11.56 -18.39 3.75
C VAL A 129 -11.55 -17.68 5.10
N TYR A 130 -10.48 -16.94 5.42
CA TYR A 130 -10.40 -16.18 6.67
C TYR A 130 -11.46 -15.08 6.73
N HIS A 131 -11.65 -14.33 5.64
CA HIS A 131 -12.63 -13.25 5.56
C HIS A 131 -14.06 -13.77 5.81
N GLU A 132 -14.44 -14.91 5.22
CA GLU A 132 -15.74 -15.51 5.49
C GLU A 132 -15.89 -15.94 6.97
N LEU A 133 -14.85 -16.54 7.53
CA LEU A 133 -14.89 -17.05 8.90
C LEU A 133 -14.91 -15.94 9.97
N ILE A 134 -14.16 -14.84 9.78
CA ILE A 134 -14.14 -13.72 10.74
C ILE A 134 -15.48 -12.96 10.77
N HIS A 135 -16.26 -13.03 9.69
CA HIS A 135 -17.64 -12.53 9.65
C HIS A 135 -18.68 -13.52 10.19
N SER A 136 -18.26 -14.73 10.55
CA SER A 136 -19.11 -15.78 11.11
C SER A 136 -19.05 -15.84 12.64
N PRO A 137 -19.91 -16.65 13.30
CA PRO A 137 -19.81 -16.93 14.74
C PRO A 137 -18.48 -17.56 15.19
N ALA A 138 -17.63 -18.01 14.26
CA ALA A 138 -16.29 -18.51 14.55
C ALA A 138 -15.25 -17.41 14.80
N SER A 139 -15.60 -16.13 14.68
CA SER A 139 -14.70 -15.01 14.98
C SER A 139 -14.07 -15.08 16.38
N ASP A 140 -14.87 -15.41 17.39
CA ASP A 140 -14.38 -15.54 18.76
C ASP A 140 -13.37 -16.69 18.91
N THR A 141 -13.57 -17.81 18.21
CA THR A 141 -12.64 -18.95 18.30
C THR A 141 -11.33 -18.66 17.60
N LEU A 142 -11.35 -17.99 16.44
CA LEU A 142 -10.17 -17.49 15.74
C LEU A 142 -9.35 -16.56 16.64
N LEU A 143 -9.98 -15.52 17.18
CA LEU A 143 -9.31 -14.52 18.00
C LEU A 143 -8.76 -15.11 19.31
N ASN A 144 -9.46 -16.07 19.92
CA ASN A 144 -8.98 -16.77 21.10
C ASN A 144 -7.74 -17.63 20.79
N LEU A 145 -7.73 -18.31 19.63
CA LEU A 145 -6.57 -19.09 19.20
C LEU A 145 -5.36 -18.17 18.95
N GLU A 146 -5.54 -17.08 18.20
CA GLU A 146 -4.46 -16.11 17.99
C GLU A 146 -3.99 -15.47 19.31
N HIS A 147 -4.89 -15.23 20.26
CA HIS A 147 -4.53 -14.73 21.59
C HIS A 147 -3.70 -15.75 22.37
N SER A 148 -4.02 -17.05 22.28
CA SER A 148 -3.23 -18.11 22.93
C SER A 148 -1.79 -18.17 22.39
N TYR A 149 -1.63 -18.03 21.07
CA TYR A 149 -0.30 -17.95 20.44
C TYR A 149 0.45 -16.70 20.85
N PHE A 150 -0.23 -15.55 20.94
CA PHE A 150 0.35 -14.31 21.46
C PHE A 150 0.89 -14.46 22.89
N VAL A 151 0.13 -15.10 23.80
CA VAL A 151 0.58 -15.34 25.18
C VAL A 151 1.83 -16.21 25.19
N SER A 152 1.84 -17.31 24.43
CA SER A 152 2.99 -18.21 24.32
C SER A 152 4.26 -17.52 23.78
N VAL A 153 4.14 -16.71 22.73
CA VAL A 153 5.29 -15.96 22.18
C VAL A 153 5.76 -14.88 23.15
N SER A 154 4.83 -14.20 23.82
CA SER A 154 5.16 -13.18 24.82
C SER A 154 5.92 -13.76 26.02
N GLU A 155 5.57 -14.98 26.46
CA GLU A 155 6.29 -15.70 27.51
C GLU A 155 7.72 -16.05 27.06
N LEU A 156 7.89 -16.62 25.86
CA LEU A 156 9.22 -16.92 25.30
C LEU A 156 10.10 -15.68 25.16
N ILE A 157 9.52 -14.54 24.74
CA ILE A 157 10.22 -13.26 24.69
C ILE A 157 10.64 -12.81 26.09
N SER A 158 9.78 -12.97 27.09
CA SER A 158 10.11 -12.62 28.47
C SER A 158 11.24 -13.50 29.04
N GLU A 159 11.25 -14.80 28.73
CA GLU A 159 12.32 -15.71 29.12
C GLU A 159 13.66 -15.32 28.47
N ARG A 160 13.65 -15.01 27.17
CA ARG A 160 14.81 -14.47 26.45
C ARG A 160 15.35 -13.22 27.15
N ASP A 161 14.49 -12.26 27.44
CA ASP A 161 14.90 -10.97 28.02
C ASP A 161 15.50 -11.14 29.42
N VAL A 162 14.94 -12.07 30.21
CA VAL A 162 15.48 -12.44 31.53
C VAL A 162 16.86 -13.10 31.41
N GLU A 163 17.04 -14.06 30.49
CA GLU A 163 18.33 -14.74 30.32
C GLU A 163 19.41 -13.82 29.74
N LEU A 164 19.06 -12.94 28.77
CA LEU A 164 19.98 -11.92 28.27
C LEU A 164 20.40 -10.94 29.36
N SER A 165 19.45 -10.50 30.19
CA SER A 165 19.73 -9.60 31.32
C SER A 165 20.68 -10.25 32.35
N LYS A 166 20.42 -11.52 32.72
CA LYS A 166 21.32 -12.28 33.61
C LYS A 166 22.72 -12.45 33.02
N LEU A 167 22.83 -12.68 31.71
CA LEU A 167 24.14 -12.77 31.05
C LEU A 167 24.87 -11.43 31.11
N GLN A 168 24.19 -10.33 30.77
CA GLN A 168 24.75 -8.97 30.83
C GLN A 168 25.21 -8.59 32.25
N GLU A 169 24.44 -8.94 33.27
CA GLU A 169 24.82 -8.67 34.67
C GLU A 169 26.08 -9.46 35.08
N ARG A 170 26.20 -10.73 34.68
CA ARG A 170 27.42 -11.53 34.93
C ARG A 170 28.63 -10.96 34.19
N GLN A 171 28.45 -10.57 32.93
CA GLN A 171 29.49 -9.98 32.10
C GLN A 171 29.96 -8.64 32.67
N ALA A 172 29.04 -7.78 33.14
CA ALA A 172 29.37 -6.53 33.81
C ALA A 172 30.18 -6.77 35.09
N ALA A 173 29.75 -7.71 35.94
CA ALA A 173 30.46 -8.04 37.17
C ALA A 173 31.85 -8.68 36.92
N GLU A 174 32.02 -9.44 35.84
CA GLU A 174 33.31 -9.99 35.44
C GLU A 174 34.23 -8.90 34.87
N MET A 175 33.70 -8.01 34.03
CA MET A 175 34.44 -6.88 33.47
C MET A 175 34.92 -5.92 34.57
N ASP A 176 34.09 -5.64 35.57
CA ASP A 176 34.46 -4.81 36.73
C ASP A 176 35.64 -5.42 37.51
N LYS A 177 35.66 -6.73 37.71
CA LYS A 177 36.78 -7.43 38.37
C LYS A 177 38.07 -7.32 37.55
N VAL A 178 37.96 -7.56 36.24
CA VAL A 178 39.11 -7.49 35.32
C VAL A 178 39.65 -6.06 35.23
N MET A 179 38.77 -5.04 35.23
CA MET A 179 39.18 -3.64 35.29
C MET A 179 39.84 -3.26 36.63
N HIS A 180 39.42 -3.84 37.75
CA HIS A 180 40.06 -3.61 39.05
C HIS A 180 41.46 -4.24 39.16
N GLU A 181 41.71 -5.34 38.46
CA GLU A 181 43.00 -6.04 38.44
C GLU A 181 43.93 -5.56 37.31
N LEU A 182 43.45 -4.64 36.47
CA LEU A 182 44.18 -4.03 35.37
C LEU A 182 45.38 -3.22 35.88
N GLY A 183 46.58 -3.58 35.42
CA GLY A 183 47.84 -2.94 35.85
C GLY A 183 48.45 -3.52 37.13
N ASN A 184 47.75 -4.45 37.82
CA ASN A 184 48.28 -5.22 38.93
C ASN A 184 48.74 -6.61 38.47
N THR A 185 47.78 -7.43 38.03
CA THR A 185 47.97 -8.84 37.63
C THR A 185 47.54 -9.11 36.19
N LEU A 186 46.65 -8.29 35.64
CA LEU A 186 46.08 -8.45 34.30
C LEU A 186 46.54 -7.34 33.37
N SER A 187 46.68 -7.70 32.10
CA SER A 187 47.08 -6.81 31.01
C SER A 187 45.88 -6.36 30.17
N ASP A 188 46.08 -5.31 29.36
CA ASP A 188 45.08 -4.86 28.37
C ASP A 188 44.69 -5.96 27.37
N HIS A 189 45.58 -6.93 27.12
CA HIS A 189 45.27 -8.08 26.27
C HIS A 189 44.22 -8.99 26.92
N ASP A 190 44.28 -9.17 28.24
CA ASP A 190 43.35 -10.04 28.97
C ASP A 190 41.95 -9.41 29.03
N VAL A 191 41.86 -8.08 29.17
CA VAL A 191 40.61 -7.31 29.05
C VAL A 191 39.97 -7.54 27.68
N ASN A 192 40.74 -7.41 26.61
CA ASN A 192 40.25 -7.61 25.25
C ASN A 192 39.83 -9.07 24.99
N ALA A 193 40.53 -10.05 25.57
CA ALA A 193 40.17 -11.46 25.46
C ALA A 193 38.82 -11.75 26.16
N VAL A 194 38.60 -11.20 27.36
CA VAL A 194 37.33 -11.33 28.09
C VAL A 194 36.21 -10.63 27.33
N ALA A 195 36.44 -9.41 26.82
CA ALA A 195 35.47 -8.70 26.00
C ALA A 195 35.07 -9.49 24.73
N SER A 196 36.03 -10.16 24.07
CA SER A 196 35.75 -11.04 22.93
C SER A 196 34.91 -12.23 23.34
N GLN A 197 35.21 -12.88 24.47
CA GLN A 197 34.42 -14.00 24.97
C GLN A 197 33.00 -13.58 25.36
N HIS A 198 32.83 -12.39 25.95
CA HIS A 198 31.52 -11.82 26.27
C HIS A 198 30.70 -11.57 25.01
N PHE A 199 31.33 -11.01 23.98
CA PHE A 199 30.70 -10.79 22.69
C PHE A 199 30.25 -12.10 22.04
N ASP A 200 31.13 -13.10 21.98
CA ASP A 200 30.81 -14.41 21.39
C ASP A 200 29.68 -15.11 22.17
N ALA A 201 29.73 -15.09 23.51
CA ALA A 201 28.70 -15.69 24.35
C ALA A 201 27.33 -15.01 24.18
N GLN A 202 27.31 -13.67 24.11
CA GLN A 202 26.09 -12.92 23.85
C GLN A 202 25.53 -13.25 22.46
N GLN A 203 26.37 -13.29 21.44
CA GLN A 203 25.95 -13.60 20.07
C GLN A 203 25.37 -15.03 19.95
N VAL A 204 25.99 -16.02 20.60
CA VAL A 204 25.47 -17.40 20.63
C VAL A 204 24.09 -17.45 21.28
N LEU A 205 23.91 -16.76 22.41
CA LEU A 205 22.63 -16.73 23.12
C LEU A 205 21.54 -16.03 22.30
N GLU A 206 21.85 -14.88 21.70
CA GLU A 206 20.93 -14.14 20.83
C GLU A 206 20.52 -14.97 19.59
N ASN A 207 21.48 -15.65 18.95
CA ASN A 207 21.21 -16.51 17.80
C ASN A 207 20.34 -17.71 18.16
N ARG A 208 20.57 -18.32 19.33
CA ARG A 208 19.74 -19.42 19.83
C ARG A 208 18.29 -18.96 19.98
N TRP A 209 18.06 -17.85 20.68
CA TRP A 209 16.72 -17.30 20.87
C TRP A 209 16.06 -16.87 19.56
N ALA A 210 16.82 -16.26 18.64
CA ALA A 210 16.31 -15.90 17.32
C ALA A 210 15.85 -17.14 16.53
N SER A 211 16.61 -18.24 16.60
CA SER A 211 16.24 -19.50 15.96
C SER A 211 15.01 -20.14 16.62
N GLU A 212 14.95 -20.18 17.95
CA GLU A 212 13.81 -20.74 18.69
C GLU A 212 12.52 -19.95 18.40
N LEU A 213 12.56 -18.60 18.46
CA LEU A 213 11.42 -17.77 18.09
C LEU A 213 10.98 -17.98 16.64
N LYS A 214 11.94 -18.03 15.70
CA LYS A 214 11.63 -18.24 14.28
C LYS A 214 10.97 -19.60 14.05
N GLN A 215 11.41 -20.64 14.74
CA GLN A 215 10.83 -21.96 14.64
C GLN A 215 9.40 -21.99 15.21
N VAL A 216 9.20 -21.44 16.42
CA VAL A 216 7.89 -21.42 17.07
C VAL A 216 6.88 -20.61 16.25
N THR A 217 7.24 -19.40 15.82
CA THR A 217 6.36 -18.55 15.00
C THR A 217 6.02 -19.18 13.65
N ALA A 218 6.95 -19.90 13.01
CA ALA A 218 6.68 -20.62 11.77
C ALA A 218 5.72 -21.80 11.97
N ILE A 219 5.88 -22.57 13.05
CA ILE A 219 4.97 -23.68 13.40
C ILE A 219 3.58 -23.13 13.70
N GLN A 220 3.47 -22.10 14.54
CA GLN A 220 2.20 -21.46 14.86
C GLN A 220 1.49 -20.92 13.62
N LYS A 221 2.24 -20.31 12.69
CA LYS A 221 1.69 -19.83 11.43
C LYS A 221 1.07 -20.96 10.62
N GLN A 222 1.81 -22.05 10.43
CA GLN A 222 1.33 -23.20 9.66
C GLN A 222 0.12 -23.88 10.34
N GLU A 223 0.20 -24.14 11.64
CA GLU A 223 -0.90 -24.75 12.41
C GLU A 223 -2.17 -23.90 12.35
N TYR A 224 -2.04 -22.58 12.46
CA TYR A 224 -3.17 -21.66 12.37
C TYR A 224 -3.81 -21.73 10.99
N GLN A 225 -3.01 -21.64 9.93
CA GLN A 225 -3.50 -21.67 8.55
C GLN A 225 -4.23 -22.99 8.23
N ASP A 226 -3.64 -24.12 8.63
CA ASP A 226 -4.25 -25.45 8.47
C ASP A 226 -5.57 -25.57 9.27
N TRP A 227 -5.60 -25.03 10.49
CA TRP A 227 -6.78 -25.05 11.34
C TRP A 227 -7.92 -24.19 10.78
N VAL A 228 -7.62 -22.99 10.28
CA VAL A 228 -8.60 -22.08 9.65
C VAL A 228 -9.26 -22.76 8.44
N ILE A 229 -8.46 -23.36 7.56
CA ILE A 229 -8.98 -24.08 6.38
C ILE A 229 -9.85 -25.26 6.80
N LYS A 230 -9.40 -26.05 7.78
CA LYS A 230 -10.17 -27.17 8.30
C LYS A 230 -11.51 -26.73 8.90
N LEU A 231 -11.50 -25.66 9.70
CA LEU A 231 -12.71 -25.11 10.32
C LEU A 231 -13.72 -24.66 9.26
N HIS A 232 -13.26 -23.99 8.21
CA HIS A 232 -14.09 -23.60 7.09
C HIS A 232 -14.71 -24.80 6.36
N GLN A 233 -13.91 -25.84 6.09
CA GLN A 233 -14.43 -27.07 5.48
C GLN A 233 -15.46 -27.77 6.36
N ASP A 234 -15.27 -27.78 7.67
CA ASP A 234 -16.20 -28.40 8.63
C ASP A 234 -17.52 -27.62 8.72
N LEU A 235 -17.47 -26.29 8.65
CA LEU A 235 -18.66 -25.43 8.57
C LEU A 235 -19.41 -25.61 7.24
N GLN A 236 -18.71 -25.71 6.11
CA GLN A 236 -19.34 -25.96 4.80
C GLN A 236 -19.98 -27.35 4.69
N LYS A 237 -19.33 -28.38 5.25
CA LYS A 237 -19.89 -29.75 5.28
C LYS A 237 -21.11 -29.83 6.21
N SER A 238 -21.15 -28.99 7.24
CA SER A 238 -22.25 -28.89 8.19
C SER A 238 -23.32 -27.88 7.75
N ASN A 239 -23.97 -28.16 6.62
CA ASN A 239 -25.18 -27.44 6.18
C ASN A 239 -26.42 -27.67 7.10
N ASN A 240 -26.21 -28.12 8.35
CA ASN A 240 -27.20 -28.14 9.43
C ASN A 240 -26.70 -27.21 10.55
N SER A 241 -26.95 -25.91 10.38
CA SER A 241 -26.45 -24.78 11.19
C SER A 241 -26.81 -24.79 12.69
N SER A 242 -27.52 -25.80 13.19
CA SER A 242 -28.04 -25.82 14.57
C SER A 242 -27.15 -26.53 15.59
N LYS A 243 -26.35 -27.53 15.20
CA LYS A 243 -25.55 -28.32 16.17
C LYS A 243 -24.17 -27.73 16.50
N ILE A 244 -23.48 -27.16 15.52
CA ILE A 244 -22.17 -26.53 15.74
C ILE A 244 -22.32 -25.20 16.50
N ASN A 245 -23.41 -24.45 16.25
CA ASN A 245 -23.72 -23.24 17.03
C ASN A 245 -24.00 -23.54 18.51
N GLU A 246 -24.45 -24.74 18.86
CA GLU A 246 -24.57 -25.18 20.25
C GLU A 246 -23.22 -25.67 20.81
N GLU A 247 -22.41 -26.44 20.08
CA GLU A 247 -21.10 -26.88 20.58
C GLU A 247 -20.07 -25.74 20.72
N ILE A 248 -20.09 -24.74 19.82
CA ILE A 248 -19.28 -23.51 19.93
C ILE A 248 -19.80 -22.61 21.08
N LYS A 249 -21.11 -22.58 21.35
CA LYS A 249 -21.67 -21.92 22.55
C LYS A 249 -21.41 -22.67 23.85
N VAL A 250 -21.12 -23.97 23.81
CA VAL A 250 -21.05 -24.85 24.99
C VAL A 250 -19.61 -25.13 25.44
N GLN A 251 -18.60 -24.50 24.83
CA GLN A 251 -17.28 -24.37 25.46
C GLN A 251 -16.89 -22.90 25.74
N PRO A 252 -17.59 -22.20 26.66
CA PRO A 252 -16.87 -21.30 27.54
C PRO A 252 -15.97 -22.20 28.39
N GLY A 253 -14.73 -22.39 27.93
CA GLY A 253 -13.68 -22.94 28.76
C GLY A 253 -13.76 -22.25 30.11
N ARG A 254 -13.85 -23.06 31.17
CA ARG A 254 -13.99 -22.67 32.58
C ARG A 254 -12.82 -21.77 33.01
N LEU A 255 -12.88 -20.52 32.58
CA LEU A 255 -12.36 -19.36 33.26
C LEU A 255 -13.58 -18.46 33.40
N ALA A 256 -14.53 -18.91 34.21
CA ALA A 256 -15.36 -17.97 34.92
C ALA A 256 -14.38 -16.99 35.53
N GLU A 257 -14.47 -15.73 35.10
CA GLU A 257 -13.74 -14.62 35.68
C GLU A 257 -13.94 -14.73 37.18
N ALA A 258 -12.95 -15.30 37.87
CA ALA A 258 -12.77 -14.99 39.26
C ALA A 258 -12.60 -13.48 39.23
N ALA A 259 -13.62 -12.78 39.71
CA ALA A 259 -13.49 -11.40 40.13
C ALA A 259 -12.37 -11.39 41.17
N ASP A 260 -11.12 -11.29 40.71
CA ASP A 260 -9.97 -11.07 41.54
C ASP A 260 -10.10 -9.63 42.02
N GLY A 261 -10.77 -9.49 43.17
CA GLY A 261 -10.96 -8.26 43.92
C GLY A 261 -9.65 -7.77 44.54
N GLY A 262 -8.60 -7.63 43.73
CA GLY A 262 -7.24 -7.36 44.20
C GLY A 262 -6.39 -6.45 43.32
N CYS A 263 -6.77 -6.13 42.07
CA CYS A 263 -6.02 -5.18 41.26
C CYS A 263 -6.62 -3.78 41.35
N ARG A 264 -5.87 -2.86 41.96
CA ARG A 264 -6.13 -1.42 41.87
C ARG A 264 -6.35 -1.06 40.39
N PRO A 265 -7.38 -0.28 40.01
CA PRO A 265 -7.42 0.29 38.69
C PRO A 265 -6.15 1.12 38.56
N PHE A 266 -5.16 0.63 37.79
CA PHE A 266 -4.13 1.50 37.28
C PHE A 266 -4.89 2.61 36.57
N GLU A 267 -4.75 3.83 37.06
CA GLU A 267 -5.34 5.02 36.47
C GLU A 267 -5.02 4.98 34.96
N GLU A 268 -6.01 4.63 34.14
CA GLU A 268 -5.95 4.94 32.72
C GLU A 268 -5.87 6.47 32.69
N GLN A 269 -4.66 7.01 32.56
CA GLN A 269 -4.49 8.43 32.33
C GLN A 269 -5.43 8.78 31.18
N PRO A 270 -6.37 9.72 31.36
CA PRO A 270 -7.32 10.05 30.32
C PRO A 270 -6.53 10.44 29.08
N LEU A 271 -6.68 9.64 28.03
CA LEU A 271 -6.13 9.96 26.72
C LEU A 271 -6.82 11.25 26.29
N LEU A 272 -6.04 12.32 26.13
CA LEU A 272 -6.52 13.57 25.56
C LEU A 272 -6.79 13.31 24.08
N GLU A 273 -8.07 13.21 23.77
CA GLU A 273 -8.58 12.86 22.47
C GLU A 273 -9.76 13.77 22.11
N GLU A 274 -9.73 14.31 20.89
CA GLU A 274 -10.86 15.05 20.34
C GLU A 274 -11.12 14.62 18.90
N SER A 275 -12.41 14.49 18.55
CA SER A 275 -12.85 14.09 17.21
C SER A 275 -13.69 15.20 16.58
N PHE A 276 -13.47 15.45 15.29
CA PHE A 276 -14.11 16.49 14.52
C PHE A 276 -14.64 15.91 13.21
N THR A 277 -15.89 16.22 12.88
CA THR A 277 -16.46 15.90 11.57
C THR A 277 -16.38 17.11 10.65
N ILE A 278 -15.66 16.98 9.55
CA ILE A 278 -15.45 18.06 8.57
C ILE A 278 -16.19 17.77 7.27
N HIS A 279 -16.54 18.83 6.57
CA HIS A 279 -17.14 18.77 5.24
C HIS A 279 -16.22 19.49 4.24
N LEU A 280 -15.66 18.77 3.28
CA LEU A 280 -14.75 19.31 2.28
C LEU A 280 -15.39 19.30 0.90
N GLY A 281 -15.19 20.39 0.14
CA GLY A 281 -15.71 20.55 -1.22
C GLY A 281 -16.58 21.80 -1.38
N ALA A 282 -16.48 22.43 -2.56
CA ALA A 282 -17.26 23.63 -2.89
C ALA A 282 -18.66 23.28 -3.41
N GLN A 283 -18.77 22.24 -4.25
CA GLN A 283 -20.03 21.80 -4.87
C GLN A 283 -20.51 20.46 -4.29
N LEU A 284 -19.64 19.45 -4.27
CA LEU A 284 -19.93 18.13 -3.70
C LEU A 284 -19.21 18.01 -2.35
N LYS A 285 -19.94 18.22 -1.26
CA LYS A 285 -19.37 18.16 0.10
C LYS A 285 -19.22 16.71 0.53
N THR A 286 -17.99 16.29 0.76
CA THR A 286 -17.62 14.98 1.31
C THR A 286 -17.41 15.12 2.81
N MET A 287 -17.93 14.15 3.58
CA MET A 287 -17.78 14.11 5.02
C MET A 287 -16.55 13.29 5.38
N HIS A 288 -15.69 13.82 6.23
CA HIS A 288 -14.52 13.12 6.75
C HIS A 288 -14.39 13.34 8.25
N ASN A 289 -13.69 12.43 8.93
CA ASN A 289 -13.41 12.54 10.35
C ASN A 289 -11.95 12.90 10.57
N LEU A 290 -11.72 13.88 11.44
CA LEU A 290 -10.39 14.18 11.96
C LEU A 290 -10.37 13.82 13.43
N ARG A 291 -9.29 13.22 13.90
CA ARG A 291 -9.09 12.89 15.31
C ARG A 291 -7.76 13.45 15.76
N LEU A 292 -7.70 14.12 16.90
CA LEU A 292 -6.46 14.56 17.52
C LEU A 292 -6.26 13.74 18.79
N VAL A 293 -5.12 13.04 18.90
CA VAL A 293 -4.84 12.12 20.01
C VAL A 293 -3.47 12.41 20.60
N ARG A 294 -3.39 12.47 21.93
CA ARG A 294 -2.13 12.46 22.68
C ARG A 294 -1.78 11.03 23.09
N ALA A 295 -0.88 10.39 22.36
CA ALA A 295 -0.43 9.03 22.64
C ALA A 295 0.97 8.76 22.06
N ASP A 296 1.53 7.60 22.37
CA ASP A 296 2.76 7.11 21.78
C ASP A 296 2.37 6.34 20.51
N VAL A 297 3.15 6.51 19.45
CA VAL A 297 2.96 5.82 18.16
C VAL A 297 2.88 4.31 18.37
N LEU A 298 3.70 3.76 19.27
CA LEU A 298 3.77 2.33 19.49
C LEU A 298 2.56 1.77 20.27
N ASP A 299 1.76 2.61 20.93
CA ASP A 299 0.56 2.13 21.65
C ASP A 299 -0.49 1.55 20.69
N PHE A 300 -0.54 2.05 19.45
CA PHE A 300 -1.43 1.52 18.39
C PHE A 300 -0.97 0.16 17.86
N CYS A 301 0.31 -0.17 18.07
CA CYS A 301 0.91 -1.43 17.64
C CYS A 301 0.80 -2.51 18.72
N LYS A 302 0.87 -2.13 20.00
CA LYS A 302 0.95 -3.06 21.15
C LYS A 302 -0.39 -3.71 21.47
N HIS A 303 -0.34 -5.02 21.70
CA HIS A 303 -1.43 -5.75 22.31
C HIS A 303 -1.40 -5.56 23.84
N ARG A 304 -2.54 -5.21 24.46
CA ARG A 304 -2.62 -5.18 25.92
C ARG A 304 -2.66 -6.61 26.47
N ARG A 305 -1.74 -6.93 27.38
CA ARG A 305 -1.60 -8.25 28.02
C ARG A 305 -2.80 -8.66 28.88
N HIS A 306 -3.65 -7.70 29.27
CA HIS A 306 -4.84 -7.96 30.05
C HIS A 306 -6.09 -7.75 29.19
N SER A 307 -6.99 -8.73 29.25
CA SER A 307 -8.26 -8.80 28.54
C SER A 307 -9.28 -7.80 29.09
N SER A 308 -9.02 -6.50 28.99
CA SER A 308 -10.11 -5.53 29.10
C SER A 308 -11.02 -5.70 27.89
N SER A 309 -12.34 -5.60 28.11
CA SER A 309 -13.35 -5.76 27.06
C SER A 309 -13.07 -4.90 25.82
N GLY A 310 -12.48 -3.71 26.00
CA GLY A 310 -12.07 -2.82 24.91
C GLY A 310 -10.90 -3.32 24.04
N ALA A 311 -9.97 -4.12 24.58
CA ALA A 311 -8.83 -4.63 23.81
C ALA A 311 -9.26 -5.72 22.81
N LYS A 312 -10.19 -6.59 23.21
CA LYS A 312 -10.78 -7.61 22.32
C LYS A 312 -11.56 -6.96 21.17
N LEU A 313 -12.32 -5.90 21.46
CA LEU A 313 -13.09 -5.18 20.45
C LEU A 313 -12.21 -4.52 19.38
N ARG A 314 -11.12 -3.86 19.78
CA ARG A 314 -10.17 -3.24 18.84
C ARG A 314 -9.51 -4.28 17.94
N ARG A 315 -9.09 -5.40 18.52
CA ARG A 315 -8.51 -6.52 17.77
C ARG A 315 -9.51 -7.10 16.77
N LEU A 316 -10.76 -7.32 17.17
CA LEU A 316 -11.82 -7.77 16.27
C LEU A 316 -12.04 -6.78 15.13
N GLN A 317 -12.06 -5.48 15.39
CA GLN A 317 -12.22 -4.46 14.35
C GLN A 317 -11.10 -4.51 13.31
N THR A 318 -9.85 -4.67 13.77
CA THR A 318 -8.68 -4.84 12.90
C THR A 318 -8.81 -6.13 12.09
N ALA A 319 -9.09 -7.28 12.73
CA ALA A 319 -9.26 -8.56 12.05
C ALA A 319 -10.37 -8.55 10.98
N LEU A 320 -11.51 -7.92 11.28
CA LEU A 320 -12.62 -7.75 10.33
C LEU A 320 -12.24 -6.88 9.12
N SER A 321 -11.26 -6.00 9.26
CA SER A 321 -10.86 -5.05 8.22
C SER A 321 -9.69 -5.53 7.37
N LEU A 322 -8.98 -6.59 7.77
CA LEU A 322 -7.72 -7.04 7.18
C LEU A 322 -7.81 -7.32 5.67
N TYR A 323 -8.92 -7.91 5.22
CA TYR A 323 -9.21 -8.20 3.80
C TYR A 323 -10.40 -7.40 3.27
N SER A 324 -10.75 -6.29 3.93
CA SER A 324 -11.82 -5.39 3.49
C SER A 324 -11.25 -4.15 2.79
N SER A 325 -12.15 -3.28 2.30
CA SER A 325 -11.82 -1.95 1.76
C SER A 325 -11.70 -0.86 2.84
N SER A 326 -11.40 -1.23 4.09
CA SER A 326 -11.32 -0.30 5.22
C SER A 326 -10.06 -0.47 6.06
N LEU A 327 -8.89 -0.32 5.43
CA LEU A 327 -7.60 -0.53 6.08
C LEU A 327 -7.19 0.65 6.98
N CYS A 328 -6.34 0.34 7.96
CA CYS A 328 -5.76 1.30 8.91
C CYS A 328 -4.25 1.45 8.68
N GLY A 329 -3.79 2.67 8.46
CA GLY A 329 -2.40 3.03 8.22
C GLY A 329 -1.77 3.84 9.36
N LEU A 330 -0.48 3.65 9.60
CA LEU A 330 0.31 4.41 10.58
C LEU A 330 1.57 4.96 9.92
N VAL A 331 1.87 6.25 10.10
CA VAL A 331 3.12 6.85 9.63
C VAL A 331 4.17 6.82 10.75
N LEU A 332 5.24 6.06 10.53
CA LEU A 332 6.40 5.97 11.40
C LEU A 332 7.58 6.74 10.77
N LEU A 333 8.12 7.71 11.49
CA LEU A 333 9.29 8.47 11.04
C LEU A 333 10.56 7.69 11.36
N VAL A 334 11.41 7.49 10.37
CA VAL A 334 12.61 6.63 10.45
C VAL A 334 13.83 7.28 9.81
N ASP A 335 15.02 6.75 10.14
CA ASP A 335 16.27 7.15 9.50
C ASP A 335 16.41 6.59 8.07
N ASN A 336 17.56 6.85 7.43
CA ASN A 336 17.82 6.42 6.06
C ASN A 336 18.18 4.94 5.88
N ARG A 337 18.31 4.17 6.97
CA ARG A 337 18.72 2.76 6.91
C ARG A 337 17.50 1.86 7.03
N VAL A 338 17.30 0.99 6.05
CA VAL A 338 16.25 -0.04 6.12
C VAL A 338 16.72 -1.15 7.05
N ASN A 339 16.48 -1.03 8.35
CA ASN A 339 16.85 -2.03 9.35
C ASN A 339 16.00 -1.86 10.63
N SER A 340 16.17 -2.77 11.59
CA SER A 340 15.43 -2.80 12.85
C SER A 340 16.32 -2.62 14.09
N TYR A 341 17.55 -2.12 13.95
CA TYR A 341 18.53 -2.15 15.06
C TYR A 341 18.60 -0.87 15.90
N SER A 342 18.05 0.25 15.41
CA SER A 342 18.24 1.57 16.02
C SER A 342 16.91 2.30 16.30
N GLY A 343 16.89 2.99 17.45
CA GLY A 343 15.82 3.91 17.84
C GLY A 343 14.42 3.30 17.77
N ILE A 344 13.46 4.10 17.31
CA ILE A 344 12.05 3.71 17.23
C ILE A 344 11.81 2.46 16.36
N LYS A 345 12.68 2.18 15.37
CA LYS A 345 12.55 0.97 14.52
C LYS A 345 12.81 -0.30 15.31
N ARG A 346 13.74 -0.26 16.27
CA ARG A 346 14.01 -1.38 17.16
C ARG A 346 12.82 -1.64 18.06
N ASP A 347 12.30 -0.57 18.67
CA ASP A 347 11.18 -0.68 19.60
C ASP A 347 9.91 -1.15 18.85
N PHE A 348 9.67 -0.66 17.64
CA PHE A 348 8.64 -1.18 16.74
C PHE A 348 8.85 -2.65 16.38
N ALA A 349 10.08 -3.05 16.02
CA ALA A 349 10.38 -4.44 15.69
C ALA A 349 10.20 -5.38 16.89
N THR A 350 10.49 -4.92 18.10
CA THR A 350 10.19 -5.67 19.33
C THR A 350 8.69 -5.88 19.48
N VAL A 351 7.88 -4.83 19.32
CA VAL A 351 6.41 -4.92 19.40
C VAL A 351 5.84 -5.84 18.31
N ALA A 352 6.31 -5.71 17.07
CA ALA A 352 5.87 -6.55 15.96
C ALA A 352 6.28 -8.02 16.12
N LYS A 353 7.24 -8.34 16.99
CA LYS A 353 7.65 -9.71 17.33
C LYS A 353 6.85 -10.31 18.49
N GLU A 354 6.13 -9.51 19.27
CA GLU A 354 5.34 -10.01 20.41
C GLU A 354 4.19 -10.92 19.99
N CYS A 355 3.72 -10.80 18.75
CA CYS A 355 2.65 -11.61 18.19
C CYS A 355 3.08 -12.23 16.85
N THR A 356 2.68 -13.47 16.58
CA THR A 356 2.93 -14.13 15.29
C THR A 356 2.06 -13.49 14.20
N ASP A 357 2.65 -13.20 13.04
CA ASP A 357 1.88 -12.80 11.86
C ASP A 357 1.46 -14.03 11.06
N PHE A 358 0.15 -14.24 10.97
CA PHE A 358 -0.46 -15.41 10.34
C PHE A 358 -0.73 -15.21 8.84
N HIS A 359 -0.68 -13.97 8.35
CA HIS A 359 -1.17 -13.59 7.02
C HIS A 359 -0.05 -13.08 6.11
N PHE A 360 0.95 -12.41 6.65
CA PHE A 360 2.07 -11.82 5.93
C PHE A 360 3.41 -12.44 6.31
N LEU A 361 4.46 -12.05 5.59
CA LEU A 361 5.83 -12.41 5.91
C LEU A 361 6.29 -11.71 7.20
N SER A 362 7.31 -12.25 7.86
CA SER A 362 7.86 -11.58 9.05
C SER A 362 8.43 -10.20 8.70
N LEU A 363 8.46 -9.30 9.67
CA LEU A 363 9.00 -7.95 9.46
C LEU A 363 10.43 -7.98 8.89
N GLU A 364 11.27 -8.91 9.34
CA GLU A 364 12.64 -9.06 8.85
C GLU A 364 12.69 -9.39 7.35
N GLN A 365 11.86 -10.35 6.91
CA GLN A 365 11.76 -10.72 5.50
C GLN A 365 11.21 -9.57 4.64
N GLN A 366 10.20 -8.84 5.14
CA GLN A 366 9.67 -7.67 4.44
C GLN A 366 10.76 -6.59 4.28
N LEU A 367 11.61 -6.37 5.28
CA LEU A 367 12.72 -5.40 5.17
C LEU A 367 13.78 -5.86 4.18
N GLU A 368 14.07 -7.16 4.09
CA GLU A 368 14.97 -7.72 3.06
C GLU A 368 14.42 -7.49 1.64
N GLU A 369 13.11 -7.73 1.42
CA GLU A 369 12.45 -7.44 0.14
C GLU A 369 12.53 -5.94 -0.22
N VAL A 370 12.29 -5.06 0.75
CA VAL A 370 12.40 -3.61 0.57
C VAL A 370 13.84 -3.23 0.20
N GLN A 371 14.85 -3.78 0.88
CA GLN A 371 16.25 -3.51 0.54
C GLN A 371 16.58 -3.94 -0.89
N GLN A 372 16.15 -5.13 -1.32
CA GLN A 372 16.35 -5.61 -2.68
C GLN A 372 15.65 -4.70 -3.70
N ALA A 373 14.41 -4.28 -3.42
CA ALA A 373 13.66 -3.37 -4.27
C ALA A 373 14.34 -1.99 -4.40
N VAL A 374 14.89 -1.45 -3.32
CA VAL A 374 15.65 -0.18 -3.33
C VAL A 374 16.90 -0.30 -4.21
N LEU A 375 17.66 -1.39 -4.07
CA LEU A 375 18.85 -1.65 -4.88
C LEU A 375 18.49 -1.77 -6.37
N TYR A 376 17.44 -2.51 -6.69
CA TYR A 376 16.96 -2.68 -8.06
C TYR A 376 16.48 -1.35 -8.68
N ALA A 377 15.65 -0.59 -7.96
CA ALA A 377 15.16 0.71 -8.42
C ALA A 377 16.32 1.69 -8.70
N ARG A 378 17.38 1.65 -7.90
CA ARG A 378 18.58 2.48 -8.09
C ARG A 378 19.42 2.04 -9.27
N ALA A 379 19.59 0.74 -9.47
CA ALA A 379 20.27 0.20 -10.63
C ALA A 379 19.58 0.64 -11.94
N GLN A 380 18.24 0.63 -11.98
CA GLN A 380 17.46 1.10 -13.13
C GLN A 380 17.61 2.62 -13.37
N ARG A 381 17.62 3.44 -12.33
CA ARG A 381 17.83 4.90 -12.48
C ARG A 381 19.23 5.20 -13.02
N CYS A 382 20.25 4.48 -12.57
CA CYS A 382 21.63 4.63 -13.04
C CYS A 382 21.81 4.17 -14.50
N SER A 383 21.10 3.14 -14.95
CA SER A 383 21.20 2.66 -16.33
C SER A 383 20.57 3.61 -17.34
N LYS A 384 19.45 4.27 -16.98
CA LYS A 384 18.80 5.31 -17.82
C LYS A 384 19.64 6.58 -17.97
N GLN A 385 20.49 6.90 -16.99
CA GLN A 385 21.41 8.04 -17.05
C GLN A 385 22.65 7.81 -17.94
N LYS A 386 22.90 6.57 -18.40
CA LYS A 386 24.03 6.22 -19.27
C LYS A 386 23.72 6.26 -20.78
N GLN A 387 22.59 6.83 -21.22
CA GLN A 387 22.44 7.16 -22.65
C GLN A 387 23.26 8.42 -22.98
N PRO A 388 24.03 8.44 -24.09
CA PRO A 388 24.97 9.52 -24.36
C PRO A 388 24.21 10.76 -24.81
N ALA A 389 24.08 11.73 -23.91
CA ALA A 389 23.90 13.12 -24.33
C ALA A 389 25.24 13.60 -24.90
N GLU A 390 25.38 13.52 -26.22
CA GLU A 390 26.42 14.27 -26.92
C GLU A 390 26.26 15.77 -26.61
N ASN A 391 27.39 16.40 -26.31
CA ASN A 391 27.60 17.84 -26.16
C ASN A 391 26.96 18.55 -24.95
N GLN A 392 27.71 18.58 -23.86
CA GLN A 392 28.07 19.86 -23.23
C GLN A 392 29.34 19.71 -22.37
N LYS A 393 30.47 20.12 -22.95
CA LYS A 393 31.63 20.57 -22.16
C LYS A 393 31.22 21.89 -21.52
N ASN A 394 31.01 21.90 -20.21
CA ASN A 394 31.35 23.03 -19.38
C ASN A 394 31.75 22.52 -17.99
N GLY A 395 32.99 22.81 -17.63
CA GLY A 395 33.54 22.55 -16.32
C GLY A 395 32.91 23.46 -15.28
N GLY A 396 32.47 22.85 -14.19
CA GLY A 396 32.17 23.48 -12.92
C GLY A 396 32.31 22.38 -11.88
N ASP A 397 33.31 22.50 -11.02
CA ASP A 397 33.57 21.59 -9.91
C ASP A 397 32.38 21.59 -8.94
N ASP A 398 31.47 20.63 -9.12
CA ASP A 398 30.43 20.27 -8.15
C ASP A 398 30.56 18.78 -7.78
N LYS A 399 31.79 18.27 -7.78
CA LYS A 399 32.14 16.87 -7.47
C LYS A 399 32.18 16.56 -5.96
N SER A 400 31.75 17.46 -5.08
CA SER A 400 31.91 17.28 -3.62
C SER A 400 30.62 17.04 -2.82
N LYS A 401 29.49 16.69 -3.44
CA LYS A 401 28.26 16.30 -2.68
C LYS A 401 27.57 15.01 -3.14
N THR A 402 28.07 14.36 -4.19
CA THR A 402 27.48 13.11 -4.74
C THR A 402 28.29 11.85 -4.40
N ALA A 403 29.44 12.01 -3.73
CA ALA A 403 30.22 10.90 -3.19
C ALA A 403 29.66 10.49 -1.82
N GLU A 404 29.48 9.18 -1.60
CA GLU A 404 29.08 8.51 -0.34
C GLU A 404 27.59 8.40 0.01
N ARG A 405 26.68 8.16 -0.96
CA ARG A 405 25.38 7.57 -0.61
C ARG A 405 25.41 6.06 -0.83
N ASN A 406 25.39 5.31 0.27
CA ASN A 406 25.19 3.85 0.23
C ASN A 406 23.96 3.54 -0.63
N PRO A 407 24.08 2.65 -1.64
CA PRO A 407 23.01 2.36 -2.56
C PRO A 407 21.80 1.70 -1.86
N SER A 408 21.97 1.16 -0.65
CA SER A 408 20.89 0.60 0.17
C SER A 408 20.10 1.62 0.99
N ASN A 409 20.61 2.85 1.21
CA ASN A 409 19.94 3.82 2.08
C ASN A 409 18.80 4.54 1.38
N ILE A 410 17.67 4.78 2.02
CA ILE A 410 16.54 5.54 1.47
C ILE A 410 16.81 7.06 1.56
N LEU A 411 16.24 7.86 0.65
CA LEU A 411 16.39 9.32 0.69
C LEU A 411 15.32 9.99 1.56
N PRO A 412 15.61 11.16 2.18
CA PRO A 412 14.58 11.92 2.90
C PRO A 412 13.37 12.20 2.01
N GLY A 413 12.17 11.95 2.54
CA GLY A 413 10.89 12.06 1.83
C GLY A 413 10.47 10.83 1.01
N GLU A 414 11.38 9.87 0.79
CA GLU A 414 11.00 8.53 0.35
C GLU A 414 10.49 7.71 1.55
N PHE A 415 9.64 6.71 1.31
CA PHE A 415 9.12 5.84 2.35
C PHE A 415 9.02 4.40 1.84
N TYR A 416 8.94 3.46 2.77
CA TYR A 416 8.63 2.06 2.49
C TYR A 416 7.46 1.59 3.36
N ILE A 417 6.89 0.46 3.00
CA ILE A 417 5.66 -0.06 3.61
C ILE A 417 5.96 -1.42 4.20
N SER A 418 5.44 -1.67 5.40
CA SER A 418 5.35 -3.02 5.96
C SER A 418 3.88 -3.32 6.30
N ARG A 419 3.45 -4.56 6.04
CA ARG A 419 2.10 -5.08 6.25
C ARG A 419 2.06 -5.96 7.47
N HIS A 420 1.01 -5.84 8.27
CA HIS A 420 0.89 -6.53 9.55
C HIS A 420 -0.56 -6.94 9.80
N SER A 421 -0.78 -8.18 10.20
CA SER A 421 -2.07 -8.63 10.78
C SER A 421 -2.00 -8.74 12.31
N ASN A 422 -0.79 -8.69 12.85
CA ASN A 422 -0.46 -9.02 14.24
C ASN A 422 -0.31 -7.78 15.13
N LEU A 423 -0.69 -6.59 14.65
CA LEU A 423 -0.72 -5.34 15.40
C LEU A 423 -2.15 -5.03 15.87
N SER A 424 -2.27 -4.25 16.94
CA SER A 424 -3.57 -4.01 17.60
C SER A 424 -4.57 -3.21 16.74
N GLU A 425 -4.16 -2.06 16.18
CA GLU A 425 -5.06 -1.12 15.49
C GLU A 425 -4.61 -0.75 14.06
N VAL A 426 -3.55 -1.39 13.55
CA VAL A 426 -2.85 -0.97 12.33
C VAL A 426 -2.58 -2.15 11.41
N HIS A 427 -2.89 -1.99 10.12
CA HIS A 427 -2.62 -2.98 9.08
C HIS A 427 -1.36 -2.65 8.29
N VAL A 428 -1.13 -1.35 8.06
CA VAL A 428 -0.08 -0.85 7.17
C VAL A 428 0.76 0.18 7.90
N VAL A 429 2.06 -0.05 8.00
CA VAL A 429 3.00 0.93 8.57
C VAL A 429 3.83 1.54 7.45
N PHE A 430 3.70 2.86 7.29
CA PHE A 430 4.46 3.69 6.36
C PHE A 430 5.70 4.22 7.08
N HIS A 431 6.86 3.70 6.72
CA HIS A 431 8.15 4.12 7.27
C HIS A 431 8.70 5.28 6.45
N LEU A 432 8.40 6.50 6.88
CA LEU A 432 8.82 7.73 6.21
C LEU A 432 10.25 8.10 6.60
N CYS A 433 11.16 8.11 5.63
CA CYS A 433 12.53 8.52 5.84
C CYS A 433 12.59 10.03 6.05
N VAL A 434 13.13 10.44 7.19
CA VAL A 434 13.30 11.83 7.57
C VAL A 434 14.76 12.15 7.88
N ASP A 435 15.15 13.41 7.73
CA ASP A 435 16.46 13.91 8.11
C ASP A 435 16.41 14.77 9.37
N ASP A 436 17.58 15.01 9.97
CA ASP A 436 17.70 15.84 11.17
C ASP A 436 17.37 17.32 10.90
N ASN A 437 17.29 17.73 9.63
CA ASN A 437 16.85 19.07 9.24
C ASN A 437 15.42 19.37 9.70
N LEU A 438 14.60 18.34 9.95
CA LEU A 438 13.27 18.50 10.55
C LEU A 438 13.30 19.15 11.93
N ARG A 439 14.42 19.09 12.66
CA ARG A 439 14.55 19.77 13.96
C ARG A 439 14.78 21.27 13.80
N SER A 440 15.31 21.71 12.65
CA SER A 440 15.56 23.13 12.35
C SER A 440 14.24 23.94 12.27
N GLY A 441 14.25 25.21 12.70
CA GLY A 441 13.01 26.02 12.85
C GLY A 441 12.29 26.41 11.55
N SER A 442 12.83 26.09 10.37
CA SER A 442 12.34 26.58 9.06
C SER A 442 11.84 25.47 8.13
N ILE A 443 10.82 24.73 8.56
CA ILE A 443 10.10 23.80 7.66
C ILE A 443 9.17 24.56 6.70
N THR A 444 9.06 24.07 5.46
CA THR A 444 8.17 24.63 4.42
C THR A 444 7.35 23.54 3.74
N ALA A 445 6.34 23.90 2.93
CA ALA A 445 5.51 22.94 2.21
C ALA A 445 6.28 22.12 1.16
N ARG A 446 7.51 22.52 0.80
CA ARG A 446 8.41 21.79 -0.11
C ARG A 446 9.38 20.87 0.63
N ASP A 447 9.29 20.81 1.95
CA ASP A 447 10.12 19.92 2.75
C ASP A 447 9.91 18.45 2.32
N PRO A 448 10.98 17.65 2.19
CA PRO A 448 10.87 16.25 1.77
C PRO A 448 9.90 15.43 2.64
N ALA A 449 9.83 15.66 3.95
CA ALA A 449 8.91 14.92 4.82
C ALA A 449 7.44 15.24 4.51
N ILE A 450 7.13 16.50 4.17
CA ILE A 450 5.78 16.93 3.78
C ILE A 450 5.38 16.37 2.43
N MET A 451 6.31 16.38 1.47
CA MET A 451 6.11 15.75 0.16
C MET A 451 5.93 14.23 0.29
N GLY A 452 6.71 13.60 1.17
CA GLY A 452 6.58 12.18 1.52
C GLY A 452 5.23 11.87 2.15
N LEU A 453 4.77 12.69 3.10
CA LEU A 453 3.43 12.56 3.69
C LEU A 453 2.33 12.68 2.62
N ARG A 454 2.42 13.64 1.70
CA ARG A 454 1.46 13.76 0.59
C ARG A 454 1.44 12.50 -0.28
N ASN A 455 2.59 11.91 -0.56
CA ASN A 455 2.69 10.66 -1.31
C ASN A 455 2.11 9.47 -0.52
N ILE A 456 2.32 9.40 0.80
CA ILE A 456 1.69 8.39 1.66
C ILE A 456 0.17 8.51 1.60
N LEU A 457 -0.37 9.72 1.77
CA LEU A 457 -1.82 9.93 1.68
C LEU A 457 -2.37 9.53 0.30
N LYS A 458 -1.60 9.76 -0.78
CA LYS A 458 -1.95 9.27 -2.13
C LYS A 458 -2.02 7.75 -2.17
N VAL A 459 -1.03 7.05 -1.61
CA VAL A 459 -1.03 5.59 -1.52
C VAL A 459 -2.21 5.09 -0.69
N CYS A 460 -2.53 5.75 0.43
CA CYS A 460 -3.71 5.43 1.23
C CYS A 460 -4.99 5.51 0.39
N CYS A 461 -5.10 6.52 -0.47
CA CYS A 461 -6.29 6.70 -1.30
C CYS A 461 -6.42 5.65 -2.40
N THR A 462 -5.32 5.20 -2.99
CA THR A 462 -5.35 4.22 -4.09
C THR A 462 -5.44 2.77 -3.63
N HIS A 463 -5.32 2.51 -2.32
CA HIS A 463 -5.33 1.16 -1.74
C HIS A 463 -6.31 1.05 -0.55
N ASP A 464 -7.39 1.82 -0.57
CA ASP A 464 -8.51 1.73 0.39
C ASP A 464 -8.11 1.77 1.88
N VAL A 465 -7.07 2.55 2.19
CA VAL A 465 -6.72 2.88 3.58
C VAL A 465 -7.59 4.04 4.02
N THR A 466 -8.68 3.71 4.71
CA THR A 466 -9.70 4.67 5.14
C THR A 466 -9.31 5.43 6.40
N THR A 467 -8.48 4.83 7.25
CA THR A 467 -7.97 5.47 8.48
C THR A 467 -6.46 5.61 8.43
N VAL A 468 -5.92 6.80 8.62
CA VAL A 468 -4.46 7.03 8.65
C VAL A 468 -4.04 7.86 9.86
N THR A 469 -3.07 7.35 10.61
CA THR A 469 -2.47 8.03 11.76
C THR A 469 -1.17 8.73 11.36
N VAL A 470 -1.12 10.04 11.53
CA VAL A 470 -0.03 10.93 11.10
C VAL A 470 0.57 11.65 12.32
N PRO A 471 1.90 11.55 12.56
CA PRO A 471 2.59 12.37 13.55
C PRO A 471 2.48 13.87 13.20
N LEU A 472 1.68 14.62 13.96
CA LEU A 472 1.32 16.01 13.65
C LEU A 472 2.53 16.94 13.63
N LEU A 473 3.48 16.71 14.55
CA LEU A 473 4.68 17.53 14.70
C LEU A 473 5.88 17.01 13.89
N LEU A 474 5.68 15.94 13.10
CA LEU A 474 6.76 15.22 12.40
C LEU A 474 7.91 14.80 13.33
N VAL A 475 7.57 14.47 14.58
CA VAL A 475 8.48 13.92 15.59
C VAL A 475 7.69 12.97 16.50
N HIS A 476 8.39 12.01 17.10
CA HIS A 476 7.81 11.06 18.04
C HIS A 476 7.92 11.52 19.50
N ASP A 477 8.98 12.26 19.83
CA ASP A 477 9.26 12.77 21.17
C ASP A 477 9.56 14.27 21.15
N MET A 478 9.14 14.96 22.21
CA MET A 478 9.48 16.36 22.45
C MET A 478 10.93 16.50 22.95
N SER A 479 11.68 17.45 22.40
CA SER A 479 12.99 17.87 22.91
C SER A 479 12.95 19.32 23.39
N GLU A 480 13.91 19.72 24.22
CA GLU A 480 13.97 21.06 24.84
C GLU A 480 13.97 22.21 23.82
N GLU A 481 14.47 21.97 22.61
CA GLU A 481 14.50 22.95 21.51
C GLU A 481 13.12 23.26 20.89
N MET A 482 12.10 22.45 21.19
CA MET A 482 10.77 22.54 20.58
C MET A 482 9.86 23.50 21.35
N THR A 483 9.95 24.78 20.99
CA THR A 483 9.12 25.86 21.57
C THR A 483 7.66 25.83 21.11
N ILE A 484 6.77 26.54 21.82
CA ILE A 484 5.35 26.64 21.43
C ILE A 484 5.16 27.11 19.96
N PRO A 485 5.81 28.20 19.50
CA PRO A 485 5.70 28.63 18.11
C PRO A 485 6.20 27.58 17.10
N TRP A 486 7.20 26.78 17.48
CA TRP A 486 7.75 25.71 16.63
C TRP A 486 6.71 24.63 16.35
N CYS A 487 5.94 24.24 17.38
CA CYS A 487 4.88 23.24 17.25
C CYS A 487 3.68 23.77 16.48
N LEU A 488 3.21 24.99 16.79
CA LEU A 488 2.06 25.60 16.10
C LEU A 488 2.31 25.74 14.60
N LYS A 489 3.51 26.22 14.21
CA LYS A 489 3.89 26.36 12.79
C LYS A 489 3.90 25.02 12.04
N ARG A 490 4.37 23.94 12.68
CA ARG A 490 4.39 22.60 12.08
C ARG A 490 3.00 21.99 11.98
N ALA A 491 2.23 22.06 13.05
CA ALA A 491 0.86 21.59 13.05
C ALA A 491 0.03 22.31 11.99
N GLU A 492 0.16 23.65 11.88
CA GLU A 492 -0.50 24.42 10.81
C GLU A 492 -0.13 23.91 9.42
N LEU A 493 1.16 23.63 9.20
CA LEU A 493 1.67 23.17 7.93
C LEU A 493 1.15 21.76 7.57
N VAL A 494 1.18 20.82 8.52
CA VAL A 494 0.66 19.46 8.33
C VAL A 494 -0.86 19.49 8.14
N PHE A 495 -1.60 20.26 8.94
CA PHE A 495 -3.04 20.45 8.77
C PHE A 495 -3.39 21.01 7.39
N LYS A 496 -2.69 22.06 6.93
CA LYS A 496 -2.89 22.63 5.58
C LYS A 496 -2.53 21.64 4.48
N CYS A 497 -1.46 20.87 4.64
CA CYS A 497 -1.05 19.83 3.70
C CYS A 497 -2.12 18.76 3.56
N VAL A 498 -2.58 18.19 4.69
CA VAL A 498 -3.66 17.18 4.71
C VAL A 498 -4.95 17.76 4.13
N LYS A 499 -5.35 18.97 4.52
CA LYS A 499 -6.54 19.65 3.98
C LYS A 499 -6.45 19.80 2.45
N GLY A 500 -5.33 20.32 1.95
CA GLY A 500 -5.12 20.52 0.52
C GLY A 500 -5.19 19.19 -0.25
N PHE A 501 -4.58 18.15 0.31
CA PHE A 501 -4.62 16.81 -0.26
C PHE A 501 -6.03 16.20 -0.28
N MET A 502 -6.77 16.28 0.83
CA MET A 502 -8.15 15.77 0.90
C MET A 502 -9.06 16.50 -0.10
N MET A 503 -8.86 17.81 -0.30
CA MET A 503 -9.61 18.58 -1.31
C MET A 503 -9.26 18.17 -2.75
N GLU A 504 -8.01 17.82 -3.04
CA GLU A 504 -7.58 17.32 -4.35
C GLU A 504 -8.19 15.93 -4.64
N MET A 505 -8.14 15.03 -3.66
CA MET A 505 -8.57 13.64 -3.79
C MET A 505 -10.10 13.44 -3.72
N ALA A 506 -10.85 14.42 -3.22
CA ALA A 506 -12.32 14.36 -3.22
C ALA A 506 -12.91 14.13 -4.63
N SER A 507 -12.16 14.47 -5.68
CA SER A 507 -12.56 14.23 -7.07
C SER A 507 -12.30 12.81 -7.58
N TRP A 508 -11.41 12.05 -6.94
CA TRP A 508 -10.95 10.73 -7.43
C TRP A 508 -11.70 9.56 -6.78
N ASP A 509 -12.29 9.79 -5.61
CA ASP A 509 -12.63 8.73 -4.67
C ASP A 509 -14.12 8.47 -4.47
N GLY A 510 -14.98 9.05 -5.32
CA GLY A 510 -16.43 8.83 -5.25
C GLY A 510 -17.12 9.28 -3.95
N GLY A 511 -16.41 9.96 -3.04
CA GLY A 511 -16.94 10.46 -1.77
C GLY A 511 -16.82 9.52 -0.57
N ILE A 512 -15.91 8.54 -0.59
CA ILE A 512 -15.66 7.67 0.56
C ILE A 512 -15.18 8.52 1.76
N SER A 513 -15.84 8.30 2.92
CA SER A 513 -15.45 8.94 4.17
C SER A 513 -14.12 8.36 4.65
N ARG A 514 -13.23 9.23 5.11
CA ARG A 514 -11.89 8.88 5.58
C ARG A 514 -11.66 9.50 6.95
N THR A 515 -10.88 8.82 7.76
CA THR A 515 -10.48 9.26 9.09
C THR A 515 -9.00 9.59 9.10
N VAL A 516 -8.64 10.85 9.33
CA VAL A 516 -7.23 11.24 9.56
C VAL A 516 -7.02 11.49 11.03
N GLN A 517 -6.18 10.66 11.65
CA GLN A 517 -5.80 10.80 13.05
C GLN A 517 -4.46 11.51 13.16
N PHE A 518 -4.46 12.67 13.79
CA PHE A 518 -3.28 13.44 14.14
C PHE A 518 -2.78 13.01 15.50
N LEU A 519 -1.54 12.53 15.55
CA LEU A 519 -0.90 12.12 16.79
C LEU A 519 0.05 13.20 17.28
N VAL A 520 -0.07 13.54 18.56
CA VAL A 520 0.91 14.38 19.28
C VAL A 520 1.62 13.57 20.37
N PRO A 521 2.93 13.81 20.61
CA PRO A 521 3.68 13.09 21.63
C PRO A 521 3.05 13.18 23.03
N LYS A 522 3.17 12.10 23.81
CA LYS A 522 2.66 12.05 25.21
C LYS A 522 3.24 13.14 26.11
N SER A 523 4.45 13.60 25.83
CA SER A 523 5.18 14.61 26.60
C SER A 523 4.68 16.04 26.42
N ILE A 524 3.67 16.27 25.55
CA ILE A 524 3.10 17.59 25.31
C ILE A 524 2.20 18.04 26.48
N SER A 525 2.22 19.34 26.78
CA SER A 525 1.32 19.91 27.80
C SER A 525 -0.14 19.94 27.32
N GLU A 526 -1.08 19.87 28.26
CA GLU A 526 -2.52 19.92 27.95
C GLU A 526 -2.90 21.26 27.32
N GLU A 527 -2.34 22.37 27.79
CA GLU A 527 -2.54 23.70 27.21
C GLU A 527 -2.15 23.73 25.73
N MET A 528 -1.02 23.12 25.38
CA MET A 528 -0.56 23.03 23.99
C MET A 528 -1.47 22.12 23.16
N PHE A 529 -1.94 21.00 23.72
CA PHE A 529 -2.93 20.14 23.07
C PHE A 529 -4.19 20.92 22.71
N TYR A 530 -4.74 21.71 23.64
CA TYR A 530 -5.93 22.54 23.37
C TYR A 530 -5.65 23.65 22.34
N GLN A 531 -4.44 24.23 22.31
CA GLN A 531 -4.07 25.18 21.24
C GLN A 531 -4.07 24.50 19.86
N LEU A 532 -3.54 23.28 19.75
CA LEU A 532 -3.53 22.49 18.51
C LEU A 532 -4.94 22.07 18.10
N SER A 533 -5.78 21.66 19.05
CA SER A 533 -7.19 21.38 18.83
C SER A 533 -7.93 22.59 18.27
N ASN A 534 -7.76 23.77 18.87
CA ASN A 534 -8.43 25.00 18.43
C ASN A 534 -8.05 25.43 17.00
N MET A 535 -6.89 24.99 16.48
CA MET A 535 -6.50 25.23 15.10
C MET A 535 -7.29 24.39 14.09
N LEU A 536 -7.77 23.20 14.47
CA LEU A 536 -8.52 22.31 13.56
C LEU A 536 -9.81 22.98 13.03
N PRO A 537 -10.71 23.52 13.88
CA PRO A 537 -11.86 24.29 13.40
C PRO A 537 -11.50 25.48 12.53
N GLN A 538 -10.42 26.21 12.86
CA GLN A 538 -9.98 27.39 12.11
C GLN A 538 -9.50 27.03 10.69
N ILE A 539 -8.73 25.95 10.56
CA ILE A 539 -8.15 25.53 9.28
C ILE A 539 -9.18 24.78 8.43
N PHE A 540 -9.90 23.82 9.01
CA PHE A 540 -10.81 22.96 8.26
C PHE A 540 -12.23 23.51 8.13
N ARG A 541 -12.57 24.61 8.84
CA ARG A 541 -13.94 25.16 8.92
C ARG A 541 -14.94 24.07 9.31
N VAL A 542 -14.70 23.47 10.48
CA VAL A 542 -15.57 22.43 11.05
C VAL A 542 -16.99 23.00 11.21
N SER A 543 -17.99 22.31 10.70
CA SER A 543 -19.39 22.64 10.97
C SER A 543 -19.65 22.36 12.44
N SER A 544 -19.82 23.40 13.27
CA SER A 544 -20.23 23.21 14.66
C SER A 544 -21.58 22.50 14.70
N THR A 545 -21.66 21.33 15.34
CA THR A 545 -22.95 20.73 15.70
C THR A 545 -23.69 21.71 16.60
N LEU A 546 -24.89 22.11 16.21
CA LEU A 546 -25.82 22.86 17.04
C LEU A 546 -26.07 22.05 18.33
N THR A 547 -25.47 22.47 19.43
CA THR A 547 -25.86 22.03 20.76
C THR A 547 -27.26 22.57 21.02
N LEU A 548 -28.27 21.74 20.76
CA LEU A 548 -29.63 21.98 21.23
C LEU A 548 -29.60 21.81 22.75
N THR A 549 -29.20 22.85 23.48
CA THR A 549 -29.50 22.96 24.89
C THR A 549 -31.02 23.01 25.01
N SER A 550 -31.62 21.93 25.51
CA SER A 550 -33.00 21.95 26.00
C SER A 550 -33.13 23.13 26.97
N LYS A 551 -33.89 24.15 26.57
CA LYS A 551 -34.35 25.18 27.49
C LYS A 551 -35.45 24.55 28.34
N HIS A 552 -35.16 24.44 29.64
CA HIS A 552 -36.01 24.22 30.82
C HIS A 552 -37.33 23.49 30.65
#